data_AF-A0A9D3Q7B5-F1
#
_entry.id   AF-A0A9D3Q7B5-F1
#
_cell.length_a   1.000
_cell.length_b   1.000
_cell.length_c   1.000
_cell.angle_alpha   90.00
_cell.angle_beta   90.00
_cell.angle_gamma   90.00
#
_symmetry.space_group_name_H-M   'P 1'
#
loop_
_entity.id
_entity.type
_entity.pdbx_description
1 polymer ?
#
loop_
_entity_poly.entity_id
_entity_poly.type
_entity_poly.pdbx_seq_one_letter_code
_entity_poly.pdbx_strand_id
1 'polypeptide(L)'
;MKAVLLADTDIELFSTDIPPNRTVDFVASCYSTDSCKCKLRDIACLKCGNVVGYHVVAPCKPCLLSCNNGHFWMFNSDAVSTVNRLDSSGMNLLLWGDLPELDGSEDEGEDSLSEEEWIR
;
A
#
# COMPACT_ATOMS: atom_id res chain seq x y z
N MET A 1 2.85 -7.40 -5.99
CA MET A 1 1.99 -7.35 -7.19
C MET A 1 2.54 -6.27 -8.13
N LYS A 2 2.58 -6.49 -9.45
CA LYS A 2 2.93 -5.42 -10.40
C LYS A 2 1.83 -4.36 -10.39
N ALA A 3 2.21 -3.10 -10.31
CA ALA A 3 1.32 -1.96 -10.29
C ALA A 3 1.81 -0.88 -11.25
N VAL A 4 0.89 0.00 -11.64
CA VAL A 4 1.15 1.08 -12.58
C VAL A 4 0.44 2.33 -12.06
N LEU A 5 1.05 3.51 -12.22
CA LEU A 5 0.38 4.76 -11.90
C LEU A 5 -0.66 5.07 -12.97
N LEU A 6 -1.90 5.37 -12.57
CA LEU A 6 -2.94 5.77 -13.53
C LEU A 6 -2.60 7.09 -14.24
N ALA A 7 -1.80 7.94 -13.61
CA ALA A 7 -1.35 9.21 -14.17
C ALA A 7 -0.13 9.08 -15.08
N ASP A 8 0.64 7.99 -14.96
CA ASP A 8 1.86 7.75 -15.71
C ASP A 8 2.12 6.24 -15.85
N THR A 9 1.80 5.70 -17.03
CA THR A 9 1.89 4.25 -17.26
C THR A 9 3.31 3.77 -17.58
N ASP A 10 4.25 4.68 -17.80
CA ASP A 10 5.63 4.34 -18.12
C ASP A 10 6.42 3.96 -16.86
N ILE A 11 5.93 4.36 -15.69
CA ILE A 11 6.51 4.02 -14.40
C ILE A 11 5.97 2.66 -13.95
N GLU A 12 6.83 1.65 -13.99
CA GLU A 12 6.55 0.33 -13.41
C GLU A 12 6.81 0.34 -11.91
N LEU A 13 5.79 -0.04 -11.15
CA LEU A 13 5.85 -0.16 -9.69
C LEU A 13 5.50 -1.57 -9.23
N PHE A 14 5.86 -1.85 -7.99
CA PHE A 14 5.34 -3.00 -7.27
C PHE A 14 4.55 -2.54 -6.04
N SER A 15 3.43 -3.18 -5.77
CA SER A 15 2.60 -2.91 -4.61
C SER A 15 2.45 -4.15 -3.72
N THR A 16 2.25 -3.92 -2.42
CA THR A 16 1.94 -4.97 -1.44
C THR A 16 0.93 -4.47 -0.41
N ASP A 17 0.09 -5.40 0.04
CA ASP A 17 -0.87 -5.32 1.13
C ASP A 17 -0.23 -5.49 2.51
N ILE A 18 1.00 -6.02 2.58
CA ILE A 18 1.68 -6.30 3.86
C ILE A 18 2.64 -5.15 4.19
N PRO A 19 2.54 -4.55 5.39
CA PRO A 19 3.51 -3.55 5.81
C PRO A 19 4.92 -4.17 5.87
N PRO A 20 5.92 -3.57 5.20
CA PRO A 20 7.30 -4.05 5.11
C PRO A 20 8.03 -3.85 6.44
N ASN A 21 7.61 -4.58 7.47
CA ASN A 21 8.13 -4.46 8.82
C ASN A 21 9.65 -4.73 8.85
N ARG A 22 10.42 -3.80 9.43
CA ARG A 22 11.87 -3.89 9.68
C ARG A 22 12.77 -3.91 8.43
N THR A 23 12.25 -3.69 7.23
CA THR A 23 13.07 -3.61 6.01
C THR A 23 13.16 -2.19 5.44
N VAL A 24 12.14 -1.37 5.69
CA VAL A 24 12.10 0.04 5.31
C VAL A 24 11.57 0.89 6.47
N ASP A 25 11.81 2.19 6.40
CA ASP A 25 11.23 3.17 7.31
C ASP A 25 10.86 4.45 6.54
N PHE A 26 9.97 5.25 7.12
CA PHE A 26 9.54 6.52 6.55
C PHE A 26 10.67 7.53 6.56
N VAL A 27 10.82 8.23 5.45
CA VAL A 27 11.73 9.37 5.33
C VAL A 27 10.97 10.60 4.84
N ALA A 28 11.57 11.76 5.12
CA ALA A 28 11.00 13.06 4.80
C ALA A 28 9.60 13.33 5.42
N SER A 29 9.08 14.50 5.08
CA SER A 29 7.72 14.93 5.41
C SER A 29 6.73 14.39 4.37
N CYS A 30 5.45 14.37 4.74
CA CYS A 30 4.42 14.00 3.79
C CYS A 30 4.28 15.03 2.67
N TYR A 31 3.92 14.58 1.48
CA TYR A 31 3.69 15.43 0.31
C TYR A 31 2.48 14.92 -0.51
N SER A 32 2.10 15.66 -1.54
CA SER A 32 1.10 15.26 -2.52
C SER A 32 1.64 15.54 -3.93
N THR A 33 1.12 14.84 -4.94
CA THR A 33 1.46 15.10 -6.33
C THR A 33 0.43 16.05 -6.97
N ASP A 34 0.69 16.50 -8.19
CA ASP A 34 -0.26 17.31 -8.94
C ASP A 34 -1.48 16.50 -9.42
N SER A 35 -1.32 15.17 -9.56
CA SER A 35 -2.35 14.27 -10.06
C SER A 35 -3.46 13.99 -9.04
N CYS A 36 -3.17 14.00 -7.75
CA CYS A 36 -4.18 13.76 -6.71
C CYS A 36 -3.78 14.37 -5.35
N LYS A 37 -4.76 14.46 -4.43
CA LYS A 37 -4.54 14.96 -3.06
C LYS A 37 -4.23 13.86 -2.05
N CYS A 38 -3.73 12.71 -2.49
CA CYS A 38 -3.24 11.69 -1.58
C CYS A 38 -2.06 12.24 -0.77
N LYS A 39 -2.02 11.90 0.51
CA LYS A 39 -0.89 12.19 1.38
C LYS A 39 0.09 11.03 1.26
N LEU A 40 1.23 11.30 0.63
CA LEU A 40 2.29 10.33 0.37
C LEU A 40 3.46 10.59 1.30
N ARG A 41 4.26 9.55 1.55
CA ARG A 41 5.52 9.66 2.27
C ARG A 41 6.54 8.68 1.71
N ASP A 42 7.75 9.17 1.46
CA ASP A 42 8.83 8.34 0.97
C ASP A 42 9.23 7.29 2.01
N ILE A 43 9.69 6.14 1.51
CA ILE A 43 10.23 5.05 2.32
C ILE A 43 11.64 4.73 1.86
N ALA A 44 12.55 4.55 2.82
CA ALA A 44 13.94 4.20 2.57
C ALA A 44 14.27 2.82 3.13
N CYS A 45 15.13 2.09 2.42
CA CYS A 45 15.63 0.81 2.90
C CYS A 45 16.54 1.00 4.12
N LEU A 46 16.23 0.29 5.21
CA LEU A 46 17.00 0.37 6.47
C LEU A 46 18.44 -0.16 6.34
N LYS A 47 18.75 -0.90 5.27
CA LYS A 47 20.08 -1.49 5.04
C LYS A 47 21.00 -0.59 4.20
N CYS A 48 20.49 0.01 3.12
CA CYS A 48 21.30 0.82 2.21
C CYS A 48 21.00 2.33 2.27
N GLY A 49 19.91 2.75 2.92
CA GLY A 49 19.53 4.16 3.08
C GLY A 49 18.88 4.80 1.85
N ASN A 50 18.82 4.11 0.71
CA ASN A 50 18.20 4.64 -0.50
C ASN A 50 16.68 4.66 -0.37
N VAL A 51 16.05 5.68 -0.97
CA VAL A 51 14.60 5.70 -1.19
C VAL A 51 14.24 4.58 -2.17
N VAL A 52 13.29 3.74 -1.79
CA VAL A 52 12.87 2.56 -2.58
C VAL A 52 11.43 2.64 -3.06
N GLY A 53 10.69 3.67 -2.65
CA GLY A 53 9.30 3.86 -3.00
C GLY A 53 8.62 4.83 -2.05
N TYR A 54 7.30 4.70 -1.95
CA TYR A 54 6.47 5.54 -1.08
C TYR A 54 5.30 4.76 -0.48
N HIS A 55 4.76 5.32 0.60
CA HIS A 55 3.56 4.87 1.25
C HIS A 55 2.44 5.91 1.10
N VAL A 56 1.23 5.46 0.81
CA VAL A 56 0.03 6.29 0.82
C VAL A 56 -0.47 6.39 2.27
N VAL A 57 -0.02 7.43 2.98
CA VAL A 57 -0.42 7.71 4.37
C VAL A 57 -1.91 7.98 4.48
N ALA A 58 -2.48 8.70 3.51
CA ALA A 58 -3.93 8.89 3.44
C ALA A 58 -4.38 9.04 1.98
N PRO A 59 -5.25 8.16 1.47
CA PRO A 59 -5.81 8.33 0.13
C PRO A 59 -6.82 9.48 0.10
N CYS A 60 -6.89 10.22 -1.01
CA CYS A 60 -7.99 11.16 -1.20
C CYS A 60 -9.27 10.43 -1.65
N LYS A 61 -10.44 11.02 -1.37
CA LYS A 61 -11.75 10.44 -1.72
C LYS A 61 -11.87 9.99 -3.19
N PRO A 62 -11.41 10.77 -4.20
CA PRO A 62 -11.45 10.31 -5.59
C PRO A 62 -10.62 9.04 -5.84
N CYS A 63 -9.44 8.91 -5.25
CA CYS A 63 -8.60 7.71 -5.40
C CYS A 63 -9.20 6.50 -4.67
N LEU A 64 -9.80 6.72 -3.50
CA LEU A 64 -10.46 5.66 -2.74
C LEU A 64 -11.68 5.09 -3.47
N LEU A 65 -12.45 5.95 -4.16
CA LEU A 65 -13.64 5.55 -4.94
C LEU A 65 -13.31 5.07 -6.37
N SER A 66 -12.06 5.20 -6.81
CA SER A 66 -11.62 4.70 -8.12
C SER A 66 -11.27 3.20 -8.06
N CYS A 67 -10.96 2.62 -9.21
CA CYS A 67 -10.43 1.26 -9.26
C CYS A 67 -8.99 1.28 -8.73
N ASN A 68 -8.80 0.80 -7.50
CA ASN A 68 -7.51 0.61 -6.86
C ASN A 68 -7.39 -0.84 -6.35
N ASN A 69 -6.17 -1.27 -6.05
CA ASN A 69 -5.88 -2.61 -5.52
C ASN A 69 -5.86 -2.64 -3.97
N GLY A 70 -6.23 -1.55 -3.30
CA GLY A 70 -6.18 -1.45 -1.83
C GLY A 70 -4.77 -1.45 -1.23
N HIS A 71 -3.71 -1.44 -2.03
CA HIS A 71 -2.34 -1.46 -1.53
C HIS A 71 -1.83 -0.03 -1.28
N PHE A 72 -1.37 0.22 -0.07
CA PHE A 72 -0.82 1.53 0.31
C PHE A 72 0.71 1.58 0.22
N TRP A 73 1.38 0.46 -0.03
CA TRP A 73 2.83 0.39 -0.15
C TRP A 73 3.23 0.21 -1.59
N MET A 74 4.02 1.14 -2.12
CA MET A 74 4.45 1.20 -3.51
C MET A 74 5.97 1.26 -3.57
N PHE A 75 6.56 0.47 -4.44
CA PHE A 75 8.01 0.33 -4.60
C PHE A 75 8.40 0.54 -6.06
N ASN A 76 9.48 1.28 -6.28
CA ASN A 76 10.02 1.48 -7.63
C ASN A 76 10.65 0.17 -8.11
N SER A 77 10.31 -0.24 -9.33
CA SER A 77 10.75 -1.53 -9.91
C SER A 77 12.27 -1.66 -10.06
N ASP A 78 12.98 -0.54 -10.19
CA ASP A 78 14.44 -0.47 -10.26
C ASP A 78 15.13 -0.56 -8.88
N ALA A 79 14.38 -0.34 -7.80
CA ALA A 79 14.90 -0.28 -6.43
C ALA A 79 14.69 -1.57 -5.63
N VAL A 80 13.80 -2.47 -6.08
CA VAL A 80 13.46 -3.71 -5.38
C VAL A 80 13.41 -4.92 -6.29
N SER A 81 13.60 -6.10 -5.70
CA SER A 81 13.28 -7.39 -6.34
C SER A 81 11.96 -7.92 -5.79
N THR A 82 11.18 -8.60 -6.63
CA THR A 82 9.87 -9.13 -6.22
C THR A 82 9.82 -10.64 -6.24
N VAL A 83 8.98 -11.17 -5.36
CA VAL A 83 8.64 -12.58 -5.27
C VAL A 83 7.13 -12.67 -5.09
N ASN A 84 6.47 -13.50 -5.88
CA ASN A 84 5.05 -13.74 -5.70
C ASN A 84 4.80 -14.58 -4.44
N ARG A 85 3.78 -14.20 -3.67
CA ARG A 85 3.36 -14.97 -2.49
C ARG A 85 2.76 -16.30 -2.96
N LEU A 86 3.14 -17.38 -2.28
CA LEU A 86 2.56 -18.69 -2.48
C LEU A 86 1.39 -18.89 -1.51
N ASP A 87 0.45 -19.75 -1.91
CA ASP A 87 -0.65 -20.19 -1.05
C ASP A 87 -0.14 -21.07 0.12
N SER A 88 -1.05 -21.52 0.98
CA SER A 88 -0.72 -22.39 2.12
C SER A 88 -0.14 -23.76 1.71
N SER A 89 -0.34 -24.19 0.46
CA SER A 89 0.27 -25.40 -0.07
C SER A 89 1.73 -25.21 -0.45
N GLY A 90 2.15 -23.96 -0.69
CA GLY A 90 3.49 -23.62 -1.19
C GLY A 90 3.73 -24.04 -2.64
N MET A 91 2.69 -24.48 -3.37
CA MET A 91 2.82 -24.94 -4.76
C MET A 91 2.22 -23.95 -5.76
N ASN A 92 1.18 -23.21 -5.37
CA ASN A 92 0.53 -22.24 -6.26
C ASN A 92 0.76 -20.81 -5.79
N LEU A 93 0.60 -19.87 -6.72
CA LEU A 93 0.56 -18.45 -6.41
C LEU A 93 -0.70 -18.14 -5.60
N LEU A 94 -0.55 -17.38 -4.52
CA LEU A 94 -1.70 -16.86 -3.79
C LEU A 94 -2.36 -15.76 -4.61
N LEU A 95 -3.61 -15.98 -5.02
CA LEU A 95 -4.42 -14.97 -5.69
C LEU A 95 -5.24 -14.19 -4.67
N TRP A 96 -5.64 -12.98 -5.04
CA TRP A 96 -6.40 -12.11 -4.14
C TRP A 96 -7.76 -12.71 -3.74
N GLY A 97 -8.42 -13.42 -4.66
CA GLY A 97 -9.69 -14.11 -4.40
C GLY A 97 -9.57 -15.31 -3.45
N ASP A 98 -8.34 -15.73 -3.13
CA ASP A 98 -8.06 -16.86 -2.24
C ASP A 98 -7.62 -16.39 -0.84
N LEU A 99 -7.65 -15.08 -0.56
CA LEU A 99 -7.37 -14.57 0.78
C LEU A 99 -8.49 -14.99 1.75
N PRO A 100 -8.13 -15.44 2.96
CA PRO A 100 -9.13 -15.76 3.98
C PRO A 100 -9.95 -14.51 4.32
N GLU A 101 -11.25 -14.69 4.48
CA GLU A 101 -12.10 -13.65 5.08
C GLU A 101 -11.56 -13.34 6.48
N LEU A 102 -11.51 -12.07 6.84
CA LEU A 102 -11.18 -11.68 8.20
C LEU A 102 -12.34 -12.15 9.08
N ASP A 103 -12.15 -13.22 9.85
CA ASP A 103 -13.12 -13.69 10.82
C ASP A 103 -13.52 -12.49 11.71
N GLY A 104 -14.78 -12.09 11.63
CA GLY A 104 -15.31 -10.95 12.37
C GLY A 104 -15.22 -11.21 13.87
N SER A 105 -14.21 -10.64 14.54
CA SER A 105 -14.31 -10.39 15.96
C SER A 105 -15.25 -9.21 16.15
N GLU A 106 -16.54 -9.54 16.23
CA GLU A 106 -17.61 -8.68 16.73
C GLU A 106 -17.24 -8.20 18.14
N ASP A 107 -16.84 -6.93 18.26
CA ASP A 107 -17.06 -6.13 19.46
C ASP A 107 -17.57 -4.76 18.98
N GLU A 108 -18.81 -4.76 18.52
CA GLU A 108 -19.61 -3.57 18.23
C GLU A 108 -19.90 -2.84 19.55
N GLY A 109 -18.92 -2.06 20.02
CA GLY A 109 -19.15 -0.99 20.97
C GLY A 109 -19.73 0.22 20.23
N GLU A 110 -21.03 0.46 20.40
CA GLU A 110 -21.71 1.69 19.98
C GLU A 110 -20.94 2.93 20.47
N ASP A 111 -20.25 3.63 19.57
CA ASP A 111 -19.96 5.04 19.74
C ASP A 111 -20.16 5.78 18.43
N SER A 112 -20.94 6.86 18.51
CA SER A 112 -21.37 7.65 17.36
C SER A 112 -20.20 8.49 16.86
N LEU A 113 -19.43 7.97 15.91
CA LEU A 113 -18.29 8.69 15.33
C LEU A 113 -18.75 9.58 14.16
N SER A 114 -18.62 10.89 14.37
CA SER A 114 -18.74 11.94 13.37
C SER A 114 -17.80 11.70 12.19
N GLU A 115 -18.13 12.26 11.01
CA GLU A 115 -17.48 12.06 9.70
C GLU A 115 -15.99 12.49 9.59
N GLU A 116 -15.27 12.61 10.69
CA GLU A 116 -13.92 13.19 10.77
C GLU A 116 -12.80 12.19 11.10
N GLU A 117 -13.08 10.89 11.28
CA GLU A 117 -12.05 9.89 11.60
C GLU A 117 -11.70 8.98 10.40
N TRP A 118 -11.19 9.57 9.32
CA TRP A 118 -10.58 8.83 8.20
C TRP A 118 -9.05 8.76 8.33
N ILE A 119 -8.53 8.31 9.49
CA ILE A 119 -7.12 7.93 9.64
C ILE A 119 -7.00 6.85 10.72
N ARG A 120 -6.71 5.61 10.31
CA ARG A 120 -5.89 4.68 11.09
C ARG A 120 -4.91 3.99 10.17
#